data_AF-A0A256F0P6-F1
#
_entry.id   AF-A0A256F0P6-F1
#
_cell.length_a   1.000
_cell.length_b   1.000
_cell.length_c   1.000
_cell.angle_alpha   90.00
_cell.angle_beta   90.00
_cell.angle_gamma   90.00
#
_symmetry.space_group_name_H-M   'P 1'
#
loop_
_entity.id
_entity.type
_entity.pdbx_description
1 polymer ?
#
loop_
_entity_poly.entity_id
_entity_poly.type
_entity_poly.pdbx_seq_one_letter_code
_entity_poly.pdbx_strand_id
1 'polypeptide(L)'
;MSNASSILPDDPAFLKAMITALQAENAKMSAALKAHDHLIQGLRLRIARLKKQVFGKSSEKIEREIAQLELALGDLLIASAEHKTAPVEELEDYTACVQDETSQTRLLRRRPRVSEMPFANAENLIPVIVVLPAAENCALSERMSVKSSA
;
A
#
# COMPACT_ATOMS: atom_id res chain seq x y z
N MET A 1 30.32 -11.01 32.64
CA MET A 1 30.53 -11.53 31.28
C MET A 1 29.73 -12.82 31.12
N SER A 2 28.56 -12.68 30.50
CA SER A 2 27.92 -13.67 29.59
C SER A 2 27.70 -15.11 30.06
N ASN A 3 26.63 -15.35 30.82
CA ASN A 3 26.01 -16.68 30.99
C ASN A 3 24.91 -16.97 29.94
N ALA A 4 24.87 -16.23 28.82
CA ALA A 4 23.87 -16.46 27.78
C ALA A 4 24.15 -17.73 26.96
N SER A 5 25.42 -18.07 26.78
CA SER A 5 25.84 -19.29 26.08
C SER A 5 25.56 -20.57 26.86
N SER A 6 25.36 -20.51 28.19
CA SER A 6 24.98 -21.69 28.99
C SER A 6 23.48 -22.02 28.94
N ILE A 7 22.67 -21.17 28.31
CA ILE A 7 21.21 -21.34 28.16
C ILE A 7 20.87 -22.04 26.84
N LEU A 8 21.79 -22.02 25.87
CA LEU A 8 21.59 -22.62 24.55
C LEU A 8 22.28 -23.99 24.50
N PRO A 9 21.59 -25.04 24.04
CA PRO A 9 22.20 -26.36 23.87
C PRO A 9 23.19 -26.38 22.71
N ASP A 10 24.31 -27.09 22.90
CA ASP A 10 25.42 -27.16 21.93
C ASP A 10 25.12 -28.05 20.70
N ASP A 11 24.00 -28.79 20.69
CA ASP A 11 23.62 -29.67 19.58
C ASP A 11 23.07 -28.86 18.38
N PRO A 12 23.75 -28.88 17.21
CA PRO A 12 23.31 -28.13 16.04
C PRO A 12 21.97 -28.62 15.48
N ALA A 13 21.60 -29.89 15.70
CA ALA A 13 20.31 -30.40 15.24
C ALA A 13 19.17 -29.79 16.07
N PHE A 14 19.33 -29.75 17.39
CA PHE A 14 18.37 -29.12 18.29
C PHE A 14 18.23 -27.61 18.03
N LEU A 15 19.34 -26.90 17.83
CA LEU A 15 19.31 -25.47 17.52
C LEU A 15 18.54 -25.16 16.23
N LYS A 16 18.74 -25.96 15.17
CA LYS A 16 17.97 -25.82 13.92
C LYS A 16 16.48 -26.07 14.14
N ALA A 17 16.12 -27.08 14.93
CA ALA A 17 14.72 -27.34 15.26
C ALA A 17 14.08 -26.14 15.98
N MET A 18 14.78 -25.54 16.95
CA MET A 18 14.30 -24.35 17.66
C MET A 18 14.16 -23.15 16.73
N ILE A 19 15.11 -22.91 15.82
CA ILE A 19 15.01 -21.84 14.81
C ILE A 19 13.79 -22.06 13.91
N THR A 20 13.55 -23.28 13.43
CA THR A 20 12.37 -23.56 12.59
C THR A 20 11.06 -23.37 13.36
N ALA A 21 11.01 -23.73 14.64
CA ALA A 21 9.86 -23.49 15.49
C ALA A 21 9.59 -21.99 15.67
N LEU A 22 10.63 -21.20 16.00
CA LEU A 22 10.53 -19.75 16.12
C LEU A 22 10.16 -19.07 14.80
N GLN A 23 10.69 -19.53 13.67
CA GLN A 23 10.30 -19.03 12.35
C GLN A 23 8.83 -19.32 12.05
N ALA A 24 8.33 -20.50 12.41
CA ALA A 24 6.92 -20.84 12.25
C ALA A 24 6.02 -19.96 13.15
N GLU A 25 6.44 -19.65 14.37
CA GLU A 25 5.74 -18.74 15.27
C GLU A 25 5.74 -17.29 14.74
N ASN A 26 6.89 -16.79 14.29
CA ASN A 26 7.01 -15.49 13.65
C ASN A 26 6.16 -15.39 12.37
N ALA A 27 6.09 -16.45 11.57
CA ALA A 27 5.23 -16.51 10.40
C ALA A 27 3.74 -16.42 10.79
N LYS A 28 3.32 -17.11 11.86
CA LYS A 28 1.94 -17.00 12.39
C LYS A 28 1.64 -15.58 12.88
N MET A 29 2.53 -14.98 13.66
CA MET A 29 2.34 -13.61 14.18
C MET A 29 2.29 -12.59 13.03
N SER A 30 3.21 -12.67 12.08
CA SER A 30 3.22 -11.76 10.93
C SER A 30 1.99 -11.91 10.02
N ALA A 31 1.43 -13.11 9.90
CA ALA A 31 0.17 -13.33 9.19
C ALA A 31 -1.01 -12.65 9.90
N ALA A 32 -1.07 -12.71 11.24
CA ALA A 32 -2.08 -12.02 12.03
C ALA A 32 -2.00 -10.50 11.89
N LEU A 33 -0.79 -9.92 11.96
CA LEU A 33 -0.58 -8.49 11.75
C LEU A 33 -1.06 -8.04 10.36
N LYS A 34 -0.73 -8.79 9.31
CA LYS A 34 -1.22 -8.51 7.94
C LYS A 34 -2.74 -8.59 7.84
N ALA A 35 -3.38 -9.52 8.54
CA ALA A 35 -4.83 -9.61 8.57
C ALA A 35 -5.45 -8.35 9.20
N HIS A 36 -4.87 -7.84 10.31
CA HIS A 36 -5.29 -6.58 10.91
C HIS A 36 -5.11 -5.39 9.96
N ASP A 37 -3.97 -5.29 9.27
CA ASP A 37 -3.71 -4.23 8.30
C ASP A 37 -4.75 -4.23 7.15
N HIS A 38 -5.11 -5.41 6.64
CA HIS A 38 -6.13 -5.55 5.61
C HIS A 38 -7.51 -5.09 6.10
N LEU A 39 -7.88 -5.38 7.34
CA LEU A 39 -9.13 -4.89 7.94
C LEU A 39 -9.14 -3.35 8.04
N ILE A 40 -8.03 -2.75 8.50
CA ILE A 40 -7.89 -1.29 8.58
C ILE A 40 -8.03 -0.65 7.20
N GLN A 41 -7.38 -1.21 6.17
CA GLN A 41 -7.48 -0.72 4.79
C GLN A 41 -8.92 -0.83 4.26
N GLY A 42 -9.59 -1.96 4.53
CA GLY A 42 -10.99 -2.18 4.14
C GLY A 42 -11.94 -1.15 4.77
N LEU A 43 -11.79 -0.88 6.07
CA LEU A 43 -12.58 0.14 6.77
C LEU A 43 -12.33 1.53 6.21
N ARG A 44 -11.07 1.93 6.00
CA ARG A 44 -10.71 3.23 5.40
C ARG A 44 -11.37 3.42 4.03
N LEU A 45 -11.31 2.40 3.17
CA LEU A 45 -11.93 2.45 1.85
C LEU A 45 -13.46 2.57 1.95
N ARG A 46 -14.10 1.82 2.84
CA ARG A 46 -15.55 1.88 3.05
C ARG A 46 -16.00 3.25 3.54
N ILE A 47 -15.31 3.80 4.54
CA ILE A 47 -15.56 5.15 5.05
C ILE A 47 -15.45 6.18 3.93
N ALA A 48 -14.37 6.12 3.13
CA ALA A 48 -14.18 7.02 2.00
C ALA A 48 -15.28 6.91 0.94
N ARG A 49 -15.84 5.70 0.72
CA ARG A 49 -16.99 5.50 -0.17
C ARG A 49 -18.27 6.10 0.41
N LEU A 50 -18.57 5.81 1.68
CA LEU A 50 -19.76 6.35 2.35
C LEU A 50 -19.72 7.87 2.42
N LYS A 51 -18.56 8.47 2.73
CA LYS A 51 -18.36 9.94 2.74
C LYS A 51 -18.70 10.62 1.42
N LYS A 52 -18.58 9.92 0.28
CA LYS A 52 -18.97 10.44 -1.03
C LYS A 52 -20.49 10.39 -1.28
N GLN A 53 -21.23 9.58 -0.52
CA GLN A 53 -22.66 9.34 -0.67
C GLN A 53 -23.52 10.11 0.35
N VAL A 54 -22.92 11.01 1.16
CA VAL A 54 -23.56 11.73 2.29
C VAL A 54 -24.55 12.83 1.85
N PHE A 55 -25.16 12.73 0.66
CA PHE A 55 -26.05 13.77 0.16
C PHE A 55 -27.52 13.31 0.20
N GLY A 56 -28.40 14.13 0.74
CA GLY A 56 -29.86 13.95 0.69
C GLY A 56 -30.48 13.38 1.97
N LYS A 57 -31.74 12.97 1.89
CA LYS A 57 -32.53 12.53 3.07
C LYS A 57 -31.99 11.28 3.77
N SER A 58 -31.17 10.48 3.08
CA SER A 58 -30.48 9.31 3.64
C SER A 58 -29.10 9.64 4.25
N SER A 59 -28.63 10.89 4.14
CA SER A 59 -27.30 11.28 4.61
C SER A 59 -27.14 11.08 6.11
N GLU A 60 -28.18 11.38 6.89
CA GLU A 60 -28.15 11.23 8.34
C GLU A 60 -27.84 9.80 8.78
N LYS A 61 -28.40 8.80 8.09
CA LYS A 61 -28.11 7.39 8.37
C LYS A 61 -26.69 7.02 8.00
N ILE A 62 -26.20 7.53 6.86
CA ILE A 62 -24.83 7.31 6.38
C ILE A 62 -23.82 7.95 7.32
N GLU A 63 -24.09 9.14 7.86
CA GLU A 63 -23.24 9.82 8.83
C GLU A 63 -23.10 9.03 10.14
N ARG A 64 -24.20 8.47 10.64
CA ARG A 64 -24.16 7.59 11.82
C ARG A 64 -23.34 6.33 11.57
N GLU A 65 -23.47 5.73 10.38
CA GLU A 65 -22.65 4.57 10.01
C GLU A 65 -21.17 4.93 9.88
N ILE A 66 -20.85 6.09 9.28
CA ILE A 66 -19.47 6.59 9.20
C ILE A 66 -18.89 6.75 10.60
N ALA A 67 -19.62 7.36 11.54
CA ALA A 67 -19.15 7.54 12.91
C ALA A 67 -18.85 6.20 13.62
N GLN A 68 -19.69 5.18 13.41
CA GLN A 68 -19.46 3.84 13.96
C GLN A 68 -18.23 3.18 13.34
N LEU A 69 -18.04 3.29 12.03
CA LEU A 69 -16.88 2.73 11.34
C LEU A 69 -15.58 3.45 11.72
N GLU A 70 -15.64 4.76 11.96
CA GLU A 70 -14.50 5.57 12.44
C GLU A 70 -14.12 5.18 13.87
N LEU A 71 -15.11 4.95 14.75
CA LEU A 71 -14.87 4.42 16.10
C LEU A 71 -14.18 3.05 16.04
N ALA A 72 -14.74 2.11 15.28
CA ALA A 72 -14.17 0.76 15.15
C ALA A 72 -12.74 0.78 14.54
N LEU A 73 -12.48 1.70 13.60
CA LEU A 73 -11.15 1.92 13.06
C LEU A 73 -10.19 2.40 14.15
N GLY A 74 -10.63 3.34 14.99
CA GLY A 74 -9.86 3.84 16.14
C GLY A 74 -9.45 2.73 17.09
N ASP A 75 -10.39 1.87 17.50
CA ASP A 75 -10.12 0.73 18.40
C ASP A 75 -9.08 -0.23 17.81
N LEU A 76 -9.17 -0.52 16.50
CA LEU A 76 -8.19 -1.36 15.81
C LEU A 76 -6.79 -0.73 15.74
N LEU A 77 -6.71 0.60 15.57
CA LEU A 77 -5.42 1.30 15.58
C LEU A 77 -4.78 1.30 16.97
N ILE A 78 -5.57 1.44 18.03
CA ILE A 78 -5.10 1.35 19.42
C ILE A 78 -4.55 -0.06 19.69
N ALA A 79 -5.33 -1.10 19.38
CA ALA A 79 -4.90 -2.49 19.55
C ALA A 79 -3.61 -2.81 18.76
N SER A 80 -3.49 -2.26 17.54
CA SER A 80 -2.26 -2.40 16.75
C SER A 80 -1.06 -1.66 17.37
N ALA A 81 -1.29 -0.49 17.97
CA ALA A 81 -0.24 0.27 18.64
C ALA A 81 0.26 -0.45 19.89
N GLU A 82 -0.64 -0.99 20.71
CA GLU A 82 -0.31 -1.78 21.91
C GLU A 82 0.58 -2.99 21.58
N HIS A 83 0.27 -3.72 20.50
CA HIS A 83 1.11 -4.84 20.05
C HIS A 83 2.47 -4.36 19.52
N LYS A 84 2.57 -3.16 18.95
CA LYS A 84 3.83 -2.62 18.41
C LYS A 84 4.74 -2.04 19.49
N THR A 85 4.20 -1.61 20.62
CA THR A 85 4.95 -1.04 21.76
C THR A 85 5.57 -2.07 22.70
N ALA A 86 5.41 -3.38 22.44
CA ALA A 86 6.20 -4.39 23.14
C ALA A 86 7.69 -4.13 22.87
N PRO A 87 8.57 -3.97 23.88
CA PRO A 87 9.92 -3.50 23.67
C PRO A 87 10.71 -4.53 22.87
N VAL A 88 10.95 -4.22 21.59
CA VAL A 88 12.11 -4.74 20.89
C VAL A 88 13.19 -3.70 21.14
N GLU A 89 14.19 -4.05 21.94
CA GLU A 89 15.45 -3.29 22.02
C GLU A 89 16.13 -3.39 20.64
N GLU A 90 15.70 -2.56 19.70
CA GLU A 90 16.34 -2.38 18.40
C GLU A 90 17.26 -1.18 18.49
N LEU A 91 18.56 -1.50 18.41
CA LEU A 91 19.67 -0.58 18.25
C LEU A 91 19.37 0.45 17.15
N GLU A 92 19.51 1.71 17.51
CA GLU A 92 19.48 2.85 16.61
C GLU A 92 20.62 2.73 15.60
N ASP A 93 20.31 2.40 14.35
CA ASP A 93 21.20 2.66 13.22
C ASP A 93 20.86 4.03 12.64
N TYR A 94 21.71 4.98 13.02
CA TYR A 94 21.84 6.33 12.52
C TYR A 94 22.06 6.32 11.01
N THR A 95 21.19 7.00 10.24
CA THR A 95 21.55 8.02 9.24
C THR A 95 20.35 8.35 8.35
N ALA A 96 19.59 9.37 8.77
CA ALA A 96 18.80 10.17 7.84
C ALA A 96 19.52 11.50 7.62
N CYS A 97 20.11 11.70 6.44
CA CYS A 97 20.38 13.03 5.87
C CYS A 97 20.68 12.93 4.36
N VAL A 98 19.64 12.89 3.54
CA VAL A 98 19.70 13.41 2.17
C VAL A 98 18.83 14.66 2.13
N GLN A 99 19.47 15.82 2.15
CA GLN A 99 18.85 17.11 1.91
C GLN A 99 18.79 17.32 0.40
N ASP A 100 17.61 17.13 -0.20
CA ASP A 100 17.30 17.69 -1.51
C ASP A 100 16.66 19.07 -1.30
N GLU A 101 17.52 20.07 -1.08
CA GLU A 101 17.14 21.48 -1.15
C GLU A 101 17.46 21.99 -2.55
N THR A 102 16.51 21.89 -3.49
CA THR A 102 16.36 22.92 -4.53
C THR A 102 14.92 23.03 -5.04
N SER A 103 14.43 24.27 -5.00
CA SER A 103 13.40 24.84 -5.88
C SER A 103 11.93 24.67 -5.47
N GLN A 104 11.55 25.42 -4.43
CA GLN A 104 10.24 26.07 -4.43
C GLN A 104 10.18 27.12 -5.56
N THR A 105 9.35 26.92 -6.59
CA THR A 105 8.74 28.04 -7.32
C THR A 105 7.32 27.74 -7.80
N ARG A 106 6.38 28.26 -7.01
CA ARG A 106 5.18 29.03 -7.41
C ARG A 106 4.04 28.29 -8.13
N LEU A 107 3.00 28.08 -7.33
CA LEU A 107 1.59 28.09 -7.74
C LEU A 107 1.30 29.13 -8.84
N LEU A 108 0.78 28.68 -9.99
CA LEU A 108 -0.01 29.52 -10.88
C LEU A 108 -1.19 28.72 -11.46
N ARG A 109 -2.32 28.74 -10.74
CA ARG A 109 -3.65 28.57 -11.34
C ARG A 109 -4.08 29.92 -11.92
N ARG A 110 -4.20 30.06 -13.25
CA ARG A 110 -5.11 31.05 -13.88
C ARG A 110 -5.67 30.49 -15.20
N ARG A 111 -6.98 30.69 -15.40
CA ARG A 111 -7.77 30.35 -16.59
C ARG A 111 -7.25 31.07 -17.84
N PRO A 112 -7.46 30.55 -19.07
CA PRO A 112 -7.05 31.22 -20.28
C PRO A 112 -7.89 32.49 -20.49
N ARG A 113 -7.23 33.66 -20.58
CA ARG A 113 -7.84 34.87 -21.14
C ARG A 113 -7.58 34.87 -22.64
N VAL A 114 -8.65 34.79 -23.42
CA VAL A 114 -8.66 35.08 -24.86
C VAL A 114 -8.49 36.59 -25.04
N SER A 115 -7.55 36.99 -25.90
CA SER A 115 -7.57 38.29 -26.59
C SER A 115 -6.90 38.15 -27.96
N GLU A 116 -7.72 37.87 -28.98
CA GLU A 116 -7.89 38.70 -30.20
C GLU A 116 -6.85 39.82 -30.42
N MET A 117 -6.13 40.01 -31.55
CA MET A 117 -6.22 39.63 -32.98
C MET A 117 -4.80 39.83 -33.63
N PRO A 118 -4.61 40.12 -34.95
CA PRO A 118 -4.42 39.15 -36.04
C PRO A 118 -3.16 39.45 -36.90
N PHE A 119 -2.31 38.49 -37.22
CA PHE A 119 -1.43 38.64 -38.38
C PHE A 119 -1.33 37.33 -39.14
N ALA A 120 -1.57 37.47 -40.43
CA ALA A 120 -1.89 36.43 -41.38
C ALA A 120 -0.68 35.58 -41.78
N ASN A 121 -1.04 34.45 -42.41
CA ASN A 121 -0.26 33.63 -43.34
C ASN A 121 0.58 32.50 -42.72
N ALA A 122 0.01 31.29 -42.75
CA ALA A 122 0.41 30.26 -43.73
C ALA A 122 -0.34 28.95 -43.40
N GLU A 123 -1.15 28.51 -44.35
CA GLU A 123 -1.49 27.13 -44.68
C GLU A 123 -1.56 26.11 -43.54
N ASN A 124 -2.78 25.81 -43.07
CA ASN A 124 -3.06 24.54 -42.39
C ASN A 124 -4.33 23.92 -43.00
N LEU A 125 -4.10 23.07 -44.00
CA LEU A 125 -5.02 21.98 -44.33
C LEU A 125 -5.16 21.11 -43.07
N ILE A 126 -6.39 20.99 -42.57
CA ILE A 126 -6.72 20.11 -41.46
C ILE A 126 -6.70 18.66 -41.97
N PRO A 127 -5.88 17.74 -41.43
CA PRO A 127 -6.18 16.33 -41.61
C PRO A 127 -7.21 15.90 -40.57
N VAL A 128 -8.48 15.88 -41.00
CA VAL A 128 -9.53 15.03 -40.39
C VAL A 128 -9.33 13.62 -40.93
N ILE A 129 -8.88 12.68 -40.12
CA ILE A 129 -9.00 11.22 -40.36
C ILE A 129 -9.21 10.59 -38.97
N VAL A 130 -10.44 10.34 -38.52
CA VAL A 130 -11.32 9.19 -38.77
C VAL A 130 -10.74 7.83 -38.32
N VAL A 131 -11.32 7.40 -37.20
CA VAL A 131 -11.41 6.15 -36.44
C VAL A 131 -11.36 4.82 -37.25
N LEU A 132 -10.68 3.77 -36.72
CA LEU A 132 -11.23 2.47 -36.22
C LEU A 132 -10.20 1.29 -36.24
N PRO A 133 -10.44 0.20 -35.45
CA PRO A 133 -9.42 -0.72 -34.92
C PRO A 133 -9.41 -2.11 -35.58
N ALA A 134 -8.32 -2.87 -35.35
CA ALA A 134 -8.26 -4.34 -35.41
C ALA A 134 -7.00 -4.78 -34.62
N ALA A 135 -7.14 -5.52 -33.51
CA ALA A 135 -7.26 -6.99 -33.40
C ALA A 135 -5.94 -7.74 -33.67
N GLU A 136 -5.77 -8.88 -32.97
CA GLU A 136 -4.74 -9.93 -33.12
C GLU A 136 -3.46 -9.76 -32.25
N ASN A 137 -3.01 -10.71 -31.42
CA ASN A 137 -3.36 -12.11 -31.21
C ASN A 137 -2.97 -12.60 -29.80
N CYS A 138 -3.80 -13.48 -29.25
CA CYS A 138 -3.55 -14.32 -28.09
C CYS A 138 -3.29 -15.75 -28.61
N ALA A 139 -2.11 -16.34 -28.38
CA ALA A 139 -1.91 -17.79 -28.44
C ALA A 139 -0.56 -18.25 -27.86
N LEU A 140 -0.66 -19.06 -26.80
CA LEU A 140 0.07 -20.32 -26.55
C LEU A 140 1.61 -20.35 -26.55
N SER A 141 2.18 -20.67 -25.39
CA SER A 141 3.05 -21.85 -25.32
C SER A 141 2.88 -22.61 -24.00
N GLU A 142 2.62 -23.91 -24.15
CA GLU A 142 2.39 -24.91 -23.12
C GLU A 142 3.69 -25.52 -22.58
N ARG A 143 3.64 -25.88 -21.29
CA ARG A 143 4.11 -27.15 -20.70
C ARG A 143 5.42 -27.76 -21.21
N MET A 144 6.45 -27.75 -20.35
CA MET A 144 7.34 -28.91 -20.23
C MET A 144 7.46 -29.31 -18.75
N SER A 145 6.65 -30.32 -18.41
CA SER A 145 6.88 -31.21 -17.29
C SER A 145 7.90 -32.24 -17.73
N VAL A 146 9.03 -32.36 -17.01
CA VAL A 146 9.86 -33.56 -17.07
C VAL A 146 10.15 -34.00 -15.65
N LYS A 147 9.37 -35.00 -15.21
CA LYS A 147 9.70 -35.86 -14.07
C LYS A 147 10.79 -36.82 -14.56
N SER A 148 11.96 -36.80 -13.93
CA SER A 148 12.97 -37.85 -14.05
C SER A 148 13.06 -38.54 -12.71
N SER A 149 12.43 -39.71 -12.60
CA SER A 149 12.55 -40.64 -11.49
C SER A 149 12.56 -42.04 -12.08
N ALA A 150 13.74 -42.67 -12.03
CA ALA A 150 14.01 -44.10 -12.06
C ALA A 150 15.49 -44.28 -11.69
#